data_AF-A0A0B2JZS9-F1
#
_entry.id   AF-A0A0B2JZS9-F1
#
_cell.length_a   1.000
_cell.length_b   1.000
_cell.length_c   1.000
_cell.angle_alpha   90.00
_cell.angle_beta   90.00
_cell.angle_gamma   90.00
#
_symmetry.space_group_name_H-M   'P 1'
#
loop_
_entity.id
_entity.type
_entity.pdbx_description
1 polymer ?
#
loop_
_entity_poly.entity_id
_entity_poly.type
_entity_poly.pdbx_seq_one_letter_code
_entity_poly.pdbx_strand_id
1 'polypeptide(L)'
;MEKNRTIKLIENVKNMIHKNIIKGVKGAVALVAMALSFVVCLGGSVDNAEAAQRVDRHFVDSLDGTGYYVDVKTINVQDNAVTADVYMVKSLYNTMYCYGVVYNLAEQSYQYTYTKIYQYDTRKLTSYSEVPSMVYGYSNAALGNNMIMEEVLRFCQEYHPDNMNTKNNTDVGEWLE
;
A
#
# COMPACT_ATOMS: atom_id res chain seq x y z
N MET A 1 -70.16 -1.23 -46.03
CA MET A 1 -69.70 -2.30 -45.10
C MET A 1 -68.20 -2.63 -45.23
N GLU A 2 -67.55 -2.29 -46.35
CA GLU A 2 -66.16 -2.66 -46.66
C GLU A 2 -65.10 -1.82 -45.92
N LYS A 3 -65.33 -0.51 -45.75
CA LYS A 3 -64.41 0.42 -45.06
C LYS A 3 -64.08 0.01 -43.61
N ASN A 4 -65.03 -0.58 -42.89
CA ASN A 4 -64.82 -1.09 -41.52
C ASN A 4 -63.95 -2.35 -41.48
N ARG A 5 -63.93 -3.16 -42.54
CA ARG A 5 -63.04 -4.33 -42.62
C ARG A 5 -61.60 -3.90 -42.86
N THR A 6 -61.39 -2.90 -43.71
CA THR A 6 -60.06 -2.35 -44.02
C THR A 6 -59.43 -1.69 -42.80
N ILE A 7 -60.20 -0.91 -42.02
CA ILE A 7 -59.71 -0.27 -40.78
C ILE A 7 -59.28 -1.32 -39.76
N LYS A 8 -60.09 -2.37 -39.57
CA LYS A 8 -59.80 -3.46 -38.63
C LYS A 8 -58.56 -4.27 -39.03
N LEU A 9 -58.31 -4.43 -40.34
CA LEU A 9 -57.12 -5.10 -40.85
C LEU A 9 -55.85 -4.26 -40.58
N ILE A 10 -55.91 -2.95 -40.80
CA ILE A 10 -54.79 -2.03 -40.54
C ILE A 10 -54.43 -2.03 -39.04
N GLU A 11 -55.42 -2.04 -38.17
CA GLU A 11 -55.22 -2.07 -36.72
C GLU A 11 -54.58 -3.39 -36.25
N ASN A 12 -55.02 -4.53 -36.81
CA ASN A 12 -54.41 -5.83 -36.54
C ASN A 12 -52.95 -5.91 -37.03
N VAL A 13 -52.65 -5.35 -38.20
CA VAL A 13 -51.28 -5.30 -38.73
C VAL A 13 -50.39 -4.39 -37.87
N LYS A 14 -50.87 -3.22 -37.44
CA LYS A 14 -50.14 -2.34 -36.50
C LYS A 14 -49.84 -3.03 -35.17
N ASN A 15 -50.80 -3.77 -34.62
CA ASN A 15 -50.63 -4.52 -33.38
C ASN A 15 -49.64 -5.69 -33.54
N MET A 16 -49.64 -6.35 -34.70
CA MET A 16 -48.70 -7.41 -35.02
C MET A 16 -47.26 -6.88 -35.17
N ILE A 17 -47.09 -5.73 -35.84
CA ILE A 17 -45.78 -5.07 -35.98
C ILE A 17 -45.25 -4.60 -34.61
N HIS A 18 -46.09 -3.97 -33.77
CA HIS A 18 -45.68 -3.55 -32.43
C HIS A 18 -45.25 -4.74 -31.56
N LYS A 19 -46.00 -5.86 -31.57
CA LYS A 19 -45.65 -7.06 -30.82
C LYS A 19 -44.34 -7.70 -31.29
N ASN A 20 -44.06 -7.69 -32.59
CA ASN A 20 -42.83 -8.26 -33.15
C ASN A 20 -41.61 -7.36 -32.87
N ILE A 21 -41.75 -6.03 -32.94
CA ILE A 21 -40.68 -5.09 -32.56
C ILE A 21 -40.33 -5.23 -31.07
N ILE A 22 -41.34 -5.33 -30.18
CA ILE A 22 -41.11 -5.50 -28.75
C ILE A 22 -40.43 -6.84 -28.43
N LYS A 23 -40.77 -7.92 -29.15
CA LYS A 23 -40.09 -9.22 -29.00
C LYS A 23 -38.63 -9.17 -29.48
N GLY A 24 -38.35 -8.46 -30.58
CA GLY A 24 -36.99 -8.25 -31.09
C GLY A 24 -36.12 -7.42 -30.14
N VAL A 25 -36.68 -6.36 -29.54
CA VAL A 25 -35.98 -5.52 -28.57
C VAL A 25 -35.71 -6.26 -27.26
N LYS A 26 -36.63 -7.11 -26.78
CA LYS A 26 -36.39 -7.94 -25.57
C LYS A 26 -35.25 -8.94 -25.73
N GLY A 27 -35.04 -9.48 -26.94
CA GLY A 27 -33.90 -10.36 -27.25
C GLY A 27 -32.56 -9.61 -27.29
N ALA A 28 -32.55 -8.39 -27.84
CA ALA A 28 -31.35 -7.56 -27.91
C ALA A 28 -30.94 -6.97 -26.54
N VAL A 29 -31.89 -6.58 -25.69
CA VAL A 29 -31.62 -6.02 -24.36
C VAL A 29 -31.08 -7.09 -23.39
N ALA A 30 -31.50 -8.35 -23.53
CA ALA A 30 -30.95 -9.46 -22.74
C ALA A 30 -29.49 -9.79 -23.10
N LEU A 31 -29.11 -9.65 -24.38
CA LEU A 31 -27.74 -9.85 -24.85
C LEU A 31 -26.80 -8.72 -24.41
N VAL A 32 -27.28 -7.47 -24.42
CA VAL A 32 -26.49 -6.32 -23.91
C VAL A 32 -26.37 -6.38 -22.39
N ALA A 33 -27.40 -6.82 -21.66
CA ALA A 33 -27.32 -7.00 -20.21
C ALA A 33 -26.38 -8.15 -19.80
N MET A 34 -26.35 -9.27 -20.53
CA MET A 34 -25.38 -10.34 -20.26
C MET A 34 -23.96 -9.96 -20.67
N ALA A 35 -23.78 -9.17 -21.73
CA ALA A 35 -22.46 -8.66 -22.12
C ALA A 35 -21.94 -7.58 -21.14
N LEU A 36 -22.81 -6.75 -20.56
CA LEU A 36 -22.40 -5.81 -19.51
C LEU A 36 -22.14 -6.51 -18.17
N SER A 37 -22.89 -7.57 -17.83
CA SER A 37 -22.67 -8.32 -16.58
C SER A 37 -21.42 -9.21 -16.62
N PHE A 38 -20.90 -9.57 -17.79
CA PHE A 38 -19.62 -10.28 -17.90
C PHE A 38 -18.40 -9.34 -17.90
N VAL A 39 -18.59 -8.06 -18.23
CA VAL A 39 -17.53 -7.03 -18.12
C VAL A 39 -17.36 -6.54 -16.67
N VAL A 40 -18.36 -6.73 -15.80
CA VAL A 40 -18.29 -6.33 -14.38
C VAL A 40 -17.68 -7.43 -13.47
N CYS A 41 -17.34 -8.61 -14.00
CA CYS A 41 -16.64 -9.65 -13.22
C CYS A 41 -15.14 -9.79 -13.54
N LEU A 42 -14.57 -8.91 -14.37
CA LEU A 42 -13.13 -8.84 -14.65
C LEU A 42 -12.54 -7.41 -14.51
N GLY A 43 -13.23 -6.53 -13.79
CA GLY A 43 -12.53 -5.57 -12.94
C GLY A 43 -12.29 -6.30 -11.60
N GLY A 44 -11.44 -7.33 -11.53
CA GLY A 44 -10.04 -7.10 -11.80
C GLY A 44 -9.69 -5.85 -11.04
N SER A 45 -9.61 -5.96 -9.71
CA SER A 45 -8.87 -5.01 -8.91
C SER A 45 -7.65 -4.68 -9.77
N VAL A 46 -7.59 -3.47 -10.32
CA VAL A 46 -6.28 -2.88 -10.51
C VAL A 46 -5.86 -2.62 -9.07
N ASP A 47 -5.46 -3.70 -8.40
CA ASP A 47 -4.33 -3.67 -7.52
C ASP A 47 -3.34 -2.95 -8.42
N ASN A 48 -3.20 -1.64 -8.20
CA ASN A 48 -1.97 -0.98 -8.52
C ASN A 48 -0.98 -1.79 -7.71
N ALA A 49 -0.49 -2.89 -8.30
CA ALA A 49 0.70 -3.56 -7.87
C ALA A 49 1.76 -2.49 -8.10
N GLU A 50 1.84 -1.57 -7.15
CA GLU A 50 3.04 -0.82 -6.86
C GLU A 50 4.11 -1.89 -6.88
N ALA A 51 4.94 -1.87 -7.92
CA ALA A 51 5.88 -2.94 -8.18
C ALA A 51 6.57 -3.28 -6.86
N ALA A 52 6.20 -4.44 -6.33
CA ALA A 52 6.44 -4.87 -4.98
C ALA A 52 7.91 -4.65 -4.61
N GLN A 53 8.26 -3.51 -4.01
CA GLN A 53 9.66 -3.22 -3.74
C GLN A 53 10.07 -4.14 -2.60
N ARG A 54 11.01 -5.06 -2.89
CA ARG A 54 11.53 -5.97 -1.88
C ARG A 54 12.13 -5.16 -0.73
N VAL A 55 11.39 -5.02 0.38
CA VAL A 55 11.87 -4.33 1.59
C VAL A 55 12.93 -5.23 2.21
N ASP A 56 14.13 -4.70 2.46
CA ASP A 56 15.24 -5.49 2.98
C ASP A 56 15.51 -5.08 4.43
N ARG A 57 14.66 -5.57 5.33
CA ARG A 57 14.66 -5.17 6.74
C ARG A 57 15.71 -5.93 7.53
N HIS A 58 16.73 -5.23 8.02
CA HIS A 58 17.74 -5.80 8.92
C HIS A 58 17.44 -5.42 10.37
N PHE A 59 17.48 -6.41 11.27
CA PHE A 59 17.34 -6.17 12.71
C PHE A 59 18.53 -5.35 13.23
N VAL A 60 18.23 -4.30 13.99
CA VAL A 60 19.23 -3.46 14.67
C VAL A 60 19.31 -3.84 16.15
N ASP A 61 18.25 -3.59 16.90
CA ASP A 61 18.16 -3.87 18.34
C ASP A 61 16.67 -3.87 18.80
N SER A 62 16.42 -4.08 20.08
CA SER A 62 15.09 -4.11 20.68
C SER A 62 15.00 -3.36 22.02
N LEU A 63 13.88 -2.68 22.25
CA LEU A 63 13.60 -2.00 23.51
C LEU A 63 12.13 -2.23 23.90
N ASP A 64 11.89 -2.61 25.16
CA ASP A 64 10.55 -2.81 25.73
C ASP A 64 9.62 -3.69 24.88
N GLY A 65 10.16 -4.80 24.34
CA GLY A 65 9.40 -5.72 23.49
C GLY A 65 9.08 -5.18 22.10
N THR A 66 9.71 -4.07 21.70
CA THR A 66 9.65 -3.50 20.34
C THR A 66 10.96 -3.82 19.62
N GLY A 67 10.89 -4.48 18.47
CA GLY A 67 12.05 -4.71 17.60
C GLY A 67 12.24 -3.56 16.62
N TYR A 68 13.48 -3.15 16.38
CA TYR A 68 13.84 -2.08 15.47
C TYR A 68 14.61 -2.65 14.29
N TYR A 69 14.14 -2.33 13.09
CA TYR A 69 14.72 -2.79 11.84
C TYR A 69 14.93 -1.62 10.89
N VAL A 70 15.89 -1.74 9.98
CA VAL A 70 16.16 -0.74 8.94
C VAL A 70 15.98 -1.38 7.58
N ASP A 71 15.24 -0.72 6.68
CA ASP A 71 15.29 -1.11 5.25
C ASP A 71 16.59 -0.61 4.64
N VAL A 72 17.54 -1.53 4.48
CA VAL A 72 18.91 -1.20 4.09
C VAL A 72 19.01 -0.59 2.69
N LYS A 73 17.99 -0.78 1.84
CA LYS A 73 17.93 -0.17 0.50
C LYS A 73 17.60 1.31 0.52
N THR A 74 17.09 1.81 1.64
CA THR A 74 16.71 3.22 1.83
C THR A 74 17.79 4.02 2.54
N ILE A 75 18.83 3.34 3.04
CA ILE A 75 19.96 3.99 3.68
C ILE A 75 20.67 4.89 2.67
N ASN A 76 20.75 6.17 3.00
CA ASN A 76 21.53 7.16 2.27
C ASN A 76 22.39 7.91 3.29
N VAL A 77 23.70 7.74 3.18
CA VAL A 77 24.69 8.41 4.04
C VAL A 77 25.33 9.55 3.25
N GLN A 78 25.23 10.75 3.80
CA GLN A 78 25.85 11.97 3.31
C GLN A 78 26.70 12.59 4.42
N ASP A 79 27.54 13.57 4.07
CA ASP A 79 28.51 14.17 5.00
C ASP A 79 27.88 14.67 6.31
N ASN A 80 26.69 15.28 6.24
CA ASN A 80 26.00 15.90 7.39
C ASN A 80 24.64 15.26 7.72
N ALA A 81 24.22 14.25 6.97
CA ALA A 81 22.90 13.66 7.12
C ALA A 81 22.88 12.16 6.80
N VAL A 82 22.05 11.43 7.52
CA VAL A 82 21.72 10.04 7.20
C VAL A 82 20.21 9.94 7.06
N THR A 83 19.72 9.29 6.01
CA THR A 83 18.30 9.00 5.85
C THR A 83 18.07 7.51 5.71
N ALA A 84 17.00 7.00 6.31
CA ALA A 84 16.60 5.60 6.17
C ALA A 84 15.13 5.42 6.57
N ASP A 85 14.51 4.35 6.09
CA ASP A 85 13.25 3.84 6.60
C ASP A 85 13.51 2.90 7.78
N VAL A 86 12.94 3.25 8.93
CA VAL A 86 13.09 2.52 10.19
C VAL A 86 11.75 1.91 10.56
N TYR A 87 11.76 0.60 10.78
CA TYR A 87 10.60 -0.19 11.16
C TYR A 87 10.62 -0.47 12.67
N MET A 88 9.53 -0.12 13.35
CA MET A 88 9.28 -0.47 14.74
C MET A 88 8.21 -1.55 14.81
N VAL A 89 8.60 -2.76 15.20
CA VAL A 89 7.72 -3.93 15.25
C VAL A 89 7.27 -4.19 16.67
N LYS A 90 5.97 -4.07 16.88
CA LYS A 90 5.28 -4.36 18.13
C LYS A 90 4.43 -5.62 17.95
N SER A 91 5.10 -6.78 17.94
CA SER A 91 4.49 -8.08 17.62
C SER A 91 3.32 -8.44 18.55
N LEU A 92 3.45 -8.18 19.86
CA LEU A 92 2.37 -8.38 20.84
C LEU A 92 1.09 -7.60 20.51
N TYR A 93 1.21 -6.51 19.74
CA TYR A 93 0.11 -5.64 19.35
C TYR A 93 -0.27 -5.80 17.88
N ASN A 94 0.31 -6.77 17.17
CA ASN A 94 0.14 -6.98 15.73
C ASN A 94 0.28 -5.68 14.92
N THR A 95 1.21 -4.81 15.32
CA THR A 95 1.41 -3.48 14.72
C THR A 95 2.86 -3.31 14.30
N MET A 96 3.07 -2.82 13.08
CA MET A 96 4.37 -2.43 12.57
C MET A 96 4.30 -0.99 12.07
N TYR A 97 5.18 -0.14 12.60
CA TYR A 97 5.35 1.23 12.11
C TYR A 97 6.54 1.27 11.16
N CYS A 98 6.44 2.03 10.08
CA CYS A 98 7.57 2.43 9.26
C CYS A 98 7.66 3.94 9.31
N TYR A 99 8.82 4.45 9.70
CA TYR A 99 9.13 5.87 9.73
C TYR A 99 10.19 6.17 8.70
N GLY A 100 9.95 7.15 7.83
CA GLY A 100 11.05 7.80 7.12
C GLY A 100 11.81 8.66 8.12
N VAL A 101 13.11 8.40 8.30
CA VAL A 101 13.94 9.08 9.29
C VAL A 101 15.02 9.89 8.60
N VAL A 102 15.21 11.12 9.07
CA VAL A 102 16.36 11.97 8.70
C VAL A 102 17.12 12.30 9.97
N TYR A 103 18.40 11.96 9.99
CA TYR A 103 19.36 12.32 11.02
C TYR A 103 20.18 13.52 10.57
N ASN A 104 20.31 14.54 11.42
CA ASN A 104 21.23 15.65 11.27
C ASN A 104 22.44 15.42 12.20
N LEU A 105 23.60 15.17 11.60
CA LEU A 105 24.81 14.79 12.33
C LEU A 105 25.41 15.96 13.12
N ALA A 106 25.28 17.19 12.59
CA ALA A 106 25.82 18.39 13.24
C ALA A 106 25.00 18.77 14.49
N GLU A 107 23.68 18.62 14.41
CA GLU A 107 22.75 18.94 15.50
C GLU A 107 22.52 17.79 16.48
N GLN A 108 23.07 16.61 16.18
CA GLN A 108 22.84 15.36 16.92
C GLN A 108 21.35 15.06 17.12
N SER A 109 20.57 15.26 16.06
CA SER A 109 19.12 15.19 16.07
C SER A 109 18.55 14.32 14.95
N TYR A 110 17.30 13.89 15.10
CA TYR A 110 16.55 13.20 14.06
C TYR A 110 15.09 13.67 14.01
N GLN A 111 14.45 13.45 12.86
CA GLN A 111 13.04 13.72 12.63
C GLN A 111 12.41 12.59 11.82
N TYR A 112 11.16 12.25 12.12
CA TYR A 112 10.35 11.42 11.25
C TYR A 112 9.70 12.31 10.18
N THR A 113 9.94 12.01 8.91
CA THR A 113 9.39 12.76 7.76
C THR A 113 8.02 12.24 7.34
N TYR A 114 7.76 10.96 7.57
CA TYR A 114 6.46 10.34 7.34
C TYR A 114 6.29 9.12 8.26
N THR A 115 5.06 8.63 8.37
CA THR A 115 4.70 7.40 9.09
C THR A 115 3.76 6.55 8.26
N LYS A 116 4.07 5.26 8.13
CA LYS A 116 3.16 4.21 7.65
C LYS A 116 2.89 3.25 8.80
N ILE A 117 1.63 2.84 8.98
CA ILE A 117 1.24 1.85 9.98
C ILE A 117 0.69 0.63 9.25
N TYR A 118 1.20 -0.53 9.60
CA TYR A 118 0.81 -1.81 9.06
C TYR A 118 0.28 -2.71 10.17
N GLN A 119 -0.66 -3.57 9.82
CA GLN A 119 -0.89 -4.78 10.59
C GLN A 119 0.31 -5.71 10.39
N TYR A 120 0.98 -6.14 11.46
CA TYR A 120 2.27 -6.83 11.37
C TYR A 120 2.17 -8.17 10.64
N ASP A 121 1.21 -9.03 11.01
CA ASP A 121 1.10 -10.38 10.46
C ASP A 121 0.73 -10.38 8.96
N THR A 122 -0.13 -9.44 8.55
CA THR A 122 -0.67 -9.39 7.18
C THR A 122 0.08 -8.38 6.30
N ARG A 123 0.94 -7.55 6.89
CA ARG A 123 1.59 -6.38 6.28
C ARG A 123 0.64 -5.44 5.55
N LYS A 124 -0.64 -5.48 5.88
CA LYS A 124 -1.63 -4.59 5.29
C LYS A 124 -1.43 -3.18 5.84
N LEU A 125 -1.25 -2.20 4.96
CA LEU A 125 -1.23 -0.79 5.32
C LEU A 125 -2.59 -0.39 5.91
N THR A 126 -2.58 0.15 7.12
CA THR A 126 -3.79 0.59 7.84
C THR A 126 -3.85 2.10 8.02
N SER A 127 -2.71 2.80 7.98
CA SER A 127 -2.65 4.25 8.08
C SER A 127 -1.37 4.80 7.44
N TYR A 128 -1.45 6.04 6.96
CA TYR A 128 -0.34 6.79 6.40
C TYR A 128 -0.46 8.28 6.76
N SER A 129 0.67 8.91 7.05
CA SER A 129 0.78 10.33 7.33
C SER A 129 2.12 10.87 6.83
N GLU A 130 2.10 12.00 6.12
CA GLU A 130 3.30 12.77 5.74
C GLU A 130 3.58 13.94 6.69
N VAL A 131 2.85 14.04 7.80
CA VAL A 131 3.07 15.10 8.79
C VAL A 131 4.39 14.80 9.52
N PRO A 132 5.42 15.67 9.41
CA PRO A 132 6.68 15.43 10.09
C PRO A 132 6.52 15.52 11.61
N SER A 133 7.31 14.74 12.34
CA SER A 133 7.36 14.84 13.80
C SER A 133 8.05 16.13 14.27
N MET A 134 8.05 16.38 15.57
CA MET A 134 9.05 17.29 16.16
C MET A 134 10.47 16.72 15.96
N VAL A 135 11.47 17.57 16.16
CA VAL A 135 12.89 17.16 16.15
C VAL A 135 13.24 16.58 17.52
N TYR A 136 13.97 15.45 17.52
CA TYR A 136 14.41 14.72 18.70
C TYR A 136 15.94 14.65 18.74
N GLY A 137 16.55 14.64 19.93
CA GLY A 137 17.96 14.32 20.08
C GLY A 137 18.20 12.81 20.08
N TYR A 138 19.33 12.34 19.56
CA TYR A 138 19.71 10.91 19.63
C TYR A 138 20.84 10.61 20.63
N SER A 139 21.57 11.61 21.16
CA SER A 139 22.83 11.38 21.90
C SER A 139 22.89 11.89 23.35
N ASN A 140 21.79 12.38 23.95
CA ASN A 140 21.85 12.99 25.31
C ASN A 140 20.88 12.40 26.36
N ALA A 141 21.40 11.59 27.28
CA ALA A 141 20.64 10.75 28.22
C ALA A 141 19.64 11.49 29.15
N ALA A 142 19.73 12.81 29.25
CA ALA A 142 19.00 13.60 30.24
C ALA A 142 17.53 13.94 29.88
N LEU A 143 17.08 13.70 28.64
CA LEU A 143 15.75 14.12 28.17
C LEU A 143 14.97 13.00 27.44
N GLY A 144 14.80 11.84 28.09
CA GLY A 144 13.94 10.77 27.53
C GLY A 144 14.50 10.16 26.25
N ASN A 145 15.82 9.98 26.22
CA ASN A 145 16.58 9.49 25.09
C ASN A 145 16.13 8.11 24.61
N ASN A 146 15.98 7.99 23.29
CA ASN A 146 15.76 6.73 22.60
C ASN A 146 17.15 6.21 22.18
N MET A 147 17.94 5.62 23.11
CA MET A 147 19.30 5.09 22.80
C MET A 147 19.29 4.22 21.53
N ILE A 148 18.17 3.54 21.30
CA ILE A 148 17.92 2.76 20.09
C ILE A 148 18.11 3.55 18.79
N MET A 149 17.81 4.85 18.74
CA MET A 149 17.95 5.66 17.53
C MET A 149 19.40 6.04 17.26
N GLU A 150 20.24 6.12 18.28
CA GLU A 150 21.69 6.18 18.14
C GLU A 150 22.24 4.86 17.60
N GLU A 151 21.71 3.72 18.06
CA GLU A 151 22.10 2.41 17.53
C GLU A 151 21.68 2.20 16.09
N VAL A 152 20.47 2.64 15.72
CA VAL A 152 19.98 2.65 14.35
C VAL A 152 20.86 3.54 13.47
N LEU A 153 21.24 4.73 13.95
CA LEU A 153 22.17 5.59 13.22
C LEU A 153 23.53 4.90 13.00
N ARG A 154 24.10 4.32 14.08
CA ARG A 154 25.36 3.57 14.02
C ARG A 154 25.27 2.43 13.00
N PHE A 155 24.19 1.65 13.03
CA PHE A 155 23.92 0.61 12.04
C PHE A 155 23.91 1.18 10.62
N CYS A 156 23.19 2.27 10.36
CA CYS A 156 23.11 2.88 9.04
C CYS A 156 24.48 3.38 8.52
N GLN A 157 25.34 3.89 9.41
CA GLN A 157 26.67 4.37 9.06
C GLN A 157 27.68 3.24 8.81
N GLU A 158 27.55 2.13 9.54
CA GLU A 158 28.42 0.95 9.42
C GLU A 158 27.91 -0.05 8.39
N TYR A 159 26.67 0.10 7.91
CA TYR A 159 26.10 -0.82 6.94
C TYR A 159 26.86 -0.77 5.63
N HIS A 160 27.44 -1.91 5.26
CA HIS A 160 28.04 -2.14 3.97
C HIS A 160 27.28 -3.29 3.28
N PRO A 161 26.77 -3.08 2.05
CA PRO A 161 26.12 -4.13 1.31
C PRO A 161 27.14 -5.23 1.02
N ASP A 162 26.99 -6.37 1.70
CA ASP A 162 27.78 -7.55 1.41
C ASP A 162 27.15 -8.28 0.24
N ASN A 163 27.74 -8.10 -0.95
CA ASN A 163 27.29 -8.70 -2.21
C ASN A 163 27.27 -10.25 -2.16
N MET A 164 27.86 -10.86 -1.14
CA MET A 164 27.98 -12.32 -0.97
C MET A 164 27.07 -12.88 0.14
N ASN A 165 26.40 -12.03 0.93
CA ASN A 165 25.71 -12.47 2.14
C ASN A 165 24.19 -12.25 2.04
N THR A 166 23.53 -13.20 1.38
CA THR A 166 22.07 -13.28 1.31
C THR A 166 21.43 -13.84 2.60
N LYS A 167 22.19 -13.93 3.71
CA LYS A 167 21.78 -14.61 4.96
C LYS A 167 21.81 -13.72 6.20
N ASN A 168 21.95 -12.40 6.05
CA ASN A 168 21.96 -11.50 7.19
C ASN A 168 20.55 -11.23 7.69
N ASN A 169 20.15 -11.89 8.78
CA ASN A 169 19.16 -11.46 9.80
C ASN A 169 17.92 -10.67 9.32
N THR A 170 17.48 -10.88 8.09
CA THR A 170 16.25 -10.35 7.54
C THR A 170 15.11 -11.14 8.13
N ASP A 171 14.20 -10.48 8.84
CA ASP A 171 12.96 -11.16 9.26
C ASP A 171 12.23 -11.67 8.01
N VAL A 172 12.24 -10.93 6.90
CA VAL A 172 11.67 -11.36 5.63
C VAL A 172 11.93 -10.26 4.60
N GLY A 173 12.64 -10.58 3.51
CA GLY A 173 12.60 -9.73 2.33
C GLY A 173 11.24 -9.91 1.65
N GLU A 174 10.38 -8.89 1.66
CA GLU A 174 9.00 -9.02 1.17
C GLU A 174 8.75 -8.27 -0.13
N TRP A 175 8.12 -8.96 -1.07
CA TRP A 175 7.38 -8.34 -2.16
C TRP A 175 6.09 -7.73 -1.57
N LEU A 176 5.95 -6.40 -1.59
CA LEU A 176 4.68 -5.71 -1.29
C LEU A 176 3.67 -6.01 -2.42
N GLU A 177 2.74 -6.96 -2.22
CA GLU A 177 1.65 -7.24 -3.18
C GLU A 177 0.79 -6.01 -3.48
#